data_AF-A0A833ZUV2-F1
#
_entry.id   AF-A0A833ZUV2-F1
#
_cell.length_a   1.000
_cell.length_b   1.000
_cell.length_c   1.000
_cell.angle_alpha   90.00
_cell.angle_beta   90.00
_cell.angle_gamma   90.00
#
_symmetry.space_group_name_H-M   'P 1'
#
loop_
_entity.id
_entity.type
_entity.pdbx_description
1 polymer ?
#
loop_
_entity_poly.entity_id
_entity_poly.type
_entity_poly.pdbx_seq_one_letter_code
_entity_poly.pdbx_strand_id
1 'polypeptide(L)'
;MHGAGLTHLLFLPDWAAVFELYNCGDERCYLDLARLRGIHYITWQRQNKVFPQDKGHHPTLGEHPKFTNYSFDVEEFMYLVLQAADHVLQHPKWPFKKKHDEL
;
A
#
# COMPACT_ATOMS: atom_id res chain seq x y z
N MET A 1 -10.10 3.61 14.75
CA MET A 1 -9.41 4.00 13.49
C MET A 1 -8.01 4.50 13.84
N HIS A 2 -6.95 3.87 13.33
CA HIS A 2 -5.58 4.35 13.50
C HIS A 2 -5.44 5.70 12.78
N GLY A 3 -5.20 6.80 13.51
CA GLY A 3 -5.34 8.17 12.98
C GLY A 3 -4.47 8.50 11.76
N ALA A 4 -3.32 7.84 11.63
CA ALA A 4 -2.47 7.96 10.45
C ALA A 4 -3.14 7.34 9.21
N GLY A 5 -3.60 6.08 9.26
CA GLY A 5 -4.15 5.39 8.09
C GLY A 5 -5.35 6.10 7.46
N LEU A 6 -6.29 6.59 8.28
CA LEU A 6 -7.44 7.34 7.78
C LEU A 6 -7.02 8.64 7.09
N THR A 7 -6.14 9.43 7.71
CA THR A 7 -5.66 10.69 7.14
C THR A 7 -4.90 10.46 5.84
N HIS A 8 -4.06 9.42 5.79
CA HIS A 8 -3.25 9.10 4.62
C HIS A 8 -4.09 8.61 3.44
N LEU A 9 -5.30 8.07 3.68
CA LEU A 9 -6.19 7.61 2.62
C LEU A 9 -7.19 8.70 2.18
N LEU A 10 -7.72 9.49 3.12
CA LEU A 10 -8.80 10.44 2.85
C LEU A 10 -8.43 11.48 1.79
N PHE A 11 -7.20 11.97 1.81
CA PHE A 11 -6.72 13.03 0.92
C PHE A 11 -6.06 12.52 -0.37
N LEU A 12 -6.01 11.21 -0.58
CA LEU A 12 -5.52 10.68 -1.84
C LEU A 12 -6.49 11.01 -2.98
N PRO A 13 -5.99 11.26 -4.19
CA PRO A 13 -6.84 11.43 -5.36
C PRO A 13 -7.58 10.13 -5.69
N ASP A 14 -8.71 10.23 -6.39
CA ASP A 14 -9.55 9.07 -6.71
C ASP A 14 -8.84 7.99 -7.53
N TRP A 15 -7.80 8.37 -8.28
CA TRP A 15 -7.00 7.43 -9.07
C TRP A 15 -5.89 6.74 -8.26
N ALA A 16 -5.72 7.06 -6.98
CA ALA A 16 -4.61 6.54 -6.18
C ALA A 16 -4.69 5.02 -5.98
N ALA A 17 -3.50 4.44 -5.81
CA ALA A 17 -3.31 3.07 -5.36
C ALA A 17 -2.45 3.06 -4.10
N VAL A 18 -2.79 2.20 -3.15
CA VAL A 18 -2.06 2.00 -1.90
C VAL A 18 -1.50 0.59 -1.86
N PHE A 19 -0.18 0.50 -1.67
CA PHE A 19 0.50 -0.75 -1.36
C PHE A 19 0.71 -0.86 0.15
N GLU A 20 0.04 -1.82 0.80
CA GLU A 20 0.27 -2.10 2.21
C GLU A 20 1.43 -3.07 2.39
N LEU A 21 2.56 -2.56 2.89
CA LEU A 21 3.78 -3.34 3.09
C LEU A 21 3.62 -4.42 4.15
N TYR A 22 2.89 -4.14 5.22
CA TYR A 22 2.65 -5.12 6.27
C TYR A 22 1.41 -4.73 7.08
N ASN A 23 0.46 -5.64 7.17
CA ASN A 23 -0.84 -5.42 7.80
C ASN A 23 -0.88 -5.78 9.29
N CYS A 24 0.27 -6.16 9.89
CA CYS A 24 0.34 -6.61 11.29
C CYS A 24 -0.61 -7.77 11.64
N GLY A 25 -0.95 -8.61 10.65
CA GLY A 25 -1.90 -9.71 10.82
C GLY A 25 -3.37 -9.30 10.76
N ASP A 26 -3.68 -8.03 10.46
CA ASP A 26 -5.04 -7.53 10.28
C ASP A 26 -5.21 -6.91 8.89
N GLU A 27 -5.49 -7.77 7.91
CA GLU A 27 -5.73 -7.40 6.51
C GLU A 27 -6.86 -6.39 6.31
N ARG A 28 -7.81 -6.30 7.25
CA ARG A 28 -8.99 -5.43 7.07
C ARG A 28 -8.71 -3.98 7.39
N CYS A 29 -7.68 -3.67 8.17
CA CYS A 29 -7.44 -2.33 8.70
C CYS A 29 -7.30 -1.28 7.59
N TYR A 30 -6.41 -1.51 6.61
CA TYR A 30 -6.25 -0.59 5.47
C TYR A 30 -7.12 -0.96 4.28
N LEU A 31 -7.43 -2.24 4.07
CA LEU A 31 -8.33 -2.69 3.00
C LEU A 31 -9.70 -2.03 3.10
N ASP A 32 -10.32 -2.03 4.27
CA ASP A 32 -11.67 -1.47 4.43
C ASP A 32 -11.65 0.05 4.34
N LEU A 33 -10.58 0.71 4.78
CA LEU A 33 -10.42 2.16 4.61
C LEU A 33 -10.23 2.54 3.13
N ALA A 34 -9.42 1.78 2.38
CA ALA A 34 -9.22 2.02 0.95
C ALA A 34 -10.52 1.78 0.17
N ARG A 35 -11.28 0.73 0.51
CA ARG A 35 -12.63 0.48 -0.03
C ARG A 35 -13.61 1.61 0.28
N LEU A 36 -13.61 2.10 1.52
CA LEU A 36 -14.47 3.22 1.93
C LEU A 36 -14.13 4.51 1.17
N ARG A 37 -12.84 4.78 0.97
CA ARG A 37 -12.39 5.93 0.16
C ARG A 37 -12.61 5.72 -1.34
N GLY A 38 -12.74 4.48 -1.80
CA GLY A 38 -12.91 4.13 -3.21
C GLY A 38 -11.61 4.20 -4.02
N ILE A 39 -10.48 3.88 -3.39
CA ILE A 39 -9.15 3.85 -4.04
C ILE A 39 -8.60 2.43 -4.09
N HIS A 40 -7.66 2.19 -5.00
CA HIS A 40 -7.11 0.86 -5.20
C HIS A 40 -6.22 0.46 -4.03
N TYR A 41 -6.33 -0.81 -3.62
CA TYR A 41 -5.53 -1.39 -2.55
C TYR A 41 -4.88 -2.65 -3.06
N ILE A 42 -3.59 -2.81 -2.76
CA ILE A 42 -2.78 -3.97 -3.08
C ILE A 42 -1.84 -4.28 -1.91
N THR A 43 -1.54 -5.55 -1.71
CA THR A 43 -0.55 -6.05 -0.76
C THR A 43 0.04 -7.35 -1.32
N TRP A 44 0.93 -7.99 -0.58
CA TRP A 44 1.59 -9.24 -0.97
C TRP A 44 0.59 -10.33 -1.39
N GLN A 45 0.83 -10.99 -2.52
CA GLN A 45 0.08 -12.20 -2.89
C GLN A 45 0.53 -13.39 -2.06
N ARG A 46 1.81 -13.39 -1.66
CA ARG A 46 2.40 -14.42 -0.83
C ARG A 46 3.03 -13.81 0.41
N GLN A 47 2.49 -14.15 1.58
CA GLN A 47 2.98 -13.64 2.87
C GLN A 47 4.45 -14.02 3.15
N ASN A 48 4.95 -15.11 2.54
CA ASN A 48 6.35 -15.54 2.68
C ASN A 48 7.35 -14.75 1.82
N LYS A 49 6.94 -13.58 1.31
CA LYS A 49 7.75 -12.71 0.45
C LYS A 49 8.06 -11.36 1.10
N VAL A 50 7.60 -11.20 2.34
CA VAL A 50 7.98 -10.13 3.26
C VAL A 50 8.57 -10.75 4.53
N PHE A 51 9.75 -10.29 4.93
CA PHE A 51 10.55 -10.92 5.96
C PHE A 51 10.89 -9.90 7.05
N PRO A 52 10.48 -10.11 8.31
CA PRO A 52 10.90 -9.28 9.41
C PRO A 52 12.40 -9.50 9.69
N GLN A 53 13.15 -8.42 9.93
CA GLN A 53 14.57 -8.51 10.28
C GLN A 53 14.76 -9.12 11.67
N ASP A 54 13.87 -8.78 12.60
CA ASP A 54 13.80 -9.33 13.94
C ASP A 54 12.35 -9.27 14.45
N LYS A 55 12.13 -9.57 15.74
CA LYS A 55 10.78 -9.52 16.31
C LYS A 55 10.29 -8.11 16.67
N GLY A 56 11.09 -7.09 16.39
CA GLY A 56 10.90 -5.70 16.77
C GLY A 56 11.18 -5.46 18.24
N HIS A 57 11.62 -4.27 18.60
CA HIS A 57 11.91 -3.93 20.00
C HIS A 57 11.29 -2.59 20.35
N HIS A 58 10.13 -2.62 21.03
CA HIS A 58 9.54 -1.42 21.61
C HIS A 58 10.06 -1.21 23.04
N PRO A 59 10.49 0.01 23.43
CA PRO A 59 11.05 0.28 24.76
C PRO A 59 10.15 -0.12 25.92
N THR A 60 8.82 -0.16 25.73
CA THR A 60 7.84 -0.48 26.79
C THR A 60 6.88 -1.61 26.45
N LEU A 61 6.74 -2.00 25.17
CA LEU A 61 5.77 -3.02 24.73
C LEU A 61 6.44 -4.36 24.39
N GLY A 62 7.78 -4.40 24.42
CA GLY A 62 8.54 -5.61 24.09
C GLY A 62 8.57 -5.91 22.59
N GLU A 63 8.61 -7.21 22.27
CA GLU A 63 8.60 -7.71 20.89
C GLU A 63 7.30 -7.34 20.19
N HIS A 64 7.37 -6.56 19.12
CA HIS A 64 6.18 -6.15 18.39
C HIS A 64 6.50 -5.87 16.90
N PRO A 65 5.79 -6.51 15.94
CA PRO A 65 6.09 -6.44 14.50
C PRO A 65 6.14 -5.02 13.90
N LYS A 66 5.38 -4.08 14.46
CA LYS A 66 5.46 -2.65 14.07
C LYS A 66 6.85 -2.01 14.24
N PHE A 67 7.72 -2.58 15.07
CA PHE A 67 9.00 -1.98 15.44
C PHE A 67 10.21 -2.78 14.92
N THR A 68 10.04 -3.46 13.78
CA THR A 68 11.14 -4.08 13.03
C THR A 68 11.20 -3.55 11.61
N ASN A 69 12.37 -3.67 10.98
CA ASN A 69 12.51 -3.44 9.54
C ASN A 69 12.10 -4.70 8.78
N TYR A 70 11.69 -4.51 7.53
CA TYR A 70 11.32 -5.61 6.65
C TYR A 70 12.22 -5.61 5.41
N SER A 71 12.71 -6.79 5.05
CA SER A 71 13.18 -7.07 3.70
C SER A 71 12.07 -7.77 2.92
N PHE A 72 12.16 -7.78 1.60
CA PHE A 72 11.14 -8.40 0.77
C PHE A 72 11.69 -8.87 -0.57
N ASP A 73 10.91 -9.71 -1.23
CA ASP A 73 11.18 -10.18 -2.58
C ASP A 73 10.93 -9.06 -3.60
N VAL A 74 12.00 -8.68 -4.31
CA VAL A 74 11.98 -7.55 -5.25
C VAL A 74 11.12 -7.86 -6.48
N GLU A 75 11.11 -9.11 -6.95
CA GLU A 75 10.35 -9.49 -8.15
C GLU A 75 8.84 -9.37 -7.91
N GLU A 76 8.33 -9.89 -6.80
CA GLU A 76 6.93 -9.74 -6.43
C GLU A 76 6.56 -8.28 -6.16
N PHE A 77 7.42 -7.56 -5.44
CA PHE A 77 7.20 -6.12 -5.20
C PHE A 77 7.05 -5.36 -6.52
N MET A 78 7.97 -5.54 -7.45
CA MET A 78 7.91 -4.87 -8.76
C MET A 78 6.68 -5.28 -9.55
N TYR A 79 6.32 -6.57 -9.54
CA TYR A 79 5.11 -7.06 -10.20
C TYR A 79 3.84 -6.36 -9.67
N LEU A 80 3.70 -6.25 -8.34
CA LEU A 80 2.54 -5.61 -7.70
C LEU A 80 2.53 -4.09 -7.94
N VAL A 81 3.69 -3.43 -7.87
CA VAL A 81 3.81 -1.99 -8.17
C VAL A 81 3.43 -1.69 -9.62
N LEU A 82 3.83 -2.53 -10.58
CA LEU A 82 3.45 -2.36 -11.98
C LEU A 82 1.93 -2.53 -12.18
N GLN A 83 1.29 -3.48 -11.49
CA GLN A 83 -0.18 -3.61 -11.51
C GLN A 83 -0.88 -2.37 -10.94
N ALA A 84 -0.37 -1.83 -9.84
CA ALA A 84 -0.89 -0.59 -9.26
C ALA A 84 -0.70 0.60 -10.22
N ALA A 85 0.45 0.67 -10.91
CA ALA A 85 0.72 1.69 -11.92
C ALA A 85 -0.25 1.57 -13.10
N ASP A 86 -0.48 0.36 -13.62
CA ASP A 86 -1.46 0.12 -14.68
C ASP A 86 -2.87 0.55 -14.25
N HIS A 87 -3.28 0.26 -13.02
CA HIS A 87 -4.57 0.72 -12.47
C HIS A 87 -4.68 2.26 -12.49
N VAL A 88 -3.65 2.95 -12.01
CA VAL A 88 -3.59 4.42 -11.98
C VAL A 88 -3.67 4.99 -13.41
N LEU A 89 -2.84 4.47 -14.33
CA LEU A 89 -2.77 4.92 -15.73
C LEU A 89 -4.09 4.70 -16.48
N GLN A 90 -4.83 3.63 -16.16
CA GLN A 90 -6.11 3.31 -16.78
C GLN A 90 -7.28 4.08 -16.13
N HIS A 91 -7.09 4.72 -14.97
CA HIS A 91 -8.18 5.41 -14.28
C HIS A 91 -8.72 6.62 -15.09
N PRO A 92 -10.06 6.82 -15.17
CA PRO A 92 -10.65 7.91 -15.96
C PRO A 92 -10.25 9.32 -15.51
N LYS A 93 -10.00 9.49 -14.21
CA LYS A 93 -9.61 10.78 -13.59
C LYS A 93 -8.09 11.04 -13.60
N TRP A 94 -7.28 10.16 -14.20
CA TRP A 94 -5.83 10.34 -14.29
C TRP A 94 -5.50 11.50 -15.27
N PRO A 95 -4.85 12.59 -14.80
CA PRO A 95 -4.75 13.82 -15.58
C PRO A 95 -3.77 13.74 -16.76
N PHE A 96 -2.86 12.78 -16.77
CA PHE A 96 -1.81 12.66 -17.80
C PHE A 96 -2.19 11.75 -18.98
N LYS A 97 -3.47 11.37 -19.12
CA LYS A 97 -3.96 10.63 -20.31
C LYS A 97 -4.00 11.49 -21.59
N LYS A 98 -3.95 12.82 -21.48
CA LYS A 98 -3.94 13.68 -22.67
C LYS A 98 -2.57 13.64 -23.32
N LYS A 99 -2.49 13.05 -24.52
CA LYS A 99 -1.44 13.41 -25.47
C LYS A 99 -1.50 14.92 -25.64
N HIS A 100 -0.35 15.58 -25.49
CA HIS A 100 -0.14 16.86 -26.11
C HIS A 100 -0.34 16.66 -27.61
N ASP A 101 -1.52 17.00 -28.13
CA ASP A 101 -1.68 17.25 -29.56
C ASP A 101 -1.06 18.63 -29.80
N GLU A 102 0.25 18.66 -30.00
CA GLU A 102 0.95 19.82 -30.55
C GLU A 102 0.61 19.90 -32.04
N LEU A 103 -0.42 20.69 -32.35
CA LEU A 103 -0.75 21.21 -33.68
C LEU A 103 -0.65 22.74 -33.64
#